data_AF-F0EI83-F1
#
_entry.id   AF-F0EI83-F1
#
_cell.length_a   1.000
_cell.length_b   1.000
_cell.length_c   1.000
_cell.angle_alpha   90.00
_cell.angle_beta   90.00
_cell.angle_gamma   90.00
#
_symmetry.space_group_name_H-M   'P 1'
#
loop_
_entity.id
_entity.type
_entity.pdbx_description
1 polymer ?
#
loop_
_entity_poly.entity_id
_entity_poly.type
_entity_poly.pdbx_seq_one_letter_code
_entity_poly.pdbx_strand_id
1 'polypeptide(L)' 'MTKTVIIGANHAGIAAANTLLDNYKDQEVVMIDRNTNLSYLGCGTALWVGRQIDSYEGLFYTKREDF' A
#
# COMPACT_ATOMS: atom_id res chain seq x y z
N MET A 1 20.62 9.17 -9.77
CA MET A 1 19.30 8.53 -9.74
C MET A 1 19.47 7.07 -9.43
N THR A 2 19.09 6.67 -8.22
CA THR A 2 19.07 5.27 -7.80
C THR A 2 17.68 4.70 -8.04
N LYS A 3 17.60 3.50 -8.61
CA LYS A 3 16.34 2.83 -8.93
C LYS A 3 16.14 1.62 -8.04
N THR A 4 14.99 1.55 -7.38
CA THR A 4 14.62 0.42 -6.52
C THR A 4 13.33 -0.22 -7.01
N VAL A 5 13.35 -1.53 -7.17
CA VAL A 5 12.17 -2.33 -7.50
C VAL A 5 11.70 -3.04 -6.23
N ILE A 6 10.41 -2.88 -5.90
CA ILE A 6 9.75 -3.53 -4.77
C ILE A 6 8.71 -4.51 -5.33
N ILE A 7 8.80 -5.78 -4.93
CA ILE A 7 7.83 -6.81 -5.28
C ILE A 7 6.88 -7.02 -4.10
N GLY A 8 5.61 -6.71 -4.31
CA GLY A 8 4.57 -6.63 -3.28
C GLY A 8 4.36 -5.20 -2.80
N ALA A 9 3.16 -4.67 -3.01
CA ALA A 9 2.76 -3.29 -2.71
C ALA A 9 1.56 -3.25 -1.76
N ASN A 10 1.65 -4.05 -0.69
CA ASN A 10 0.78 -3.92 0.48
C ASN A 10 1.57 -3.30 1.65
N HIS A 11 1.41 -3.76 2.89
CA HIS A 11 1.98 -3.10 4.07
C HIS A 11 3.49 -2.84 4.01
N ALA A 12 4.30 -3.88 3.84
CA ALA A 12 5.76 -3.74 3.87
C ALA A 12 6.31 -2.96 2.66
N GLY A 13 5.76 -3.22 1.47
CA GLY A 13 6.18 -2.53 0.24
C GLY A 13 5.88 -1.04 0.27
N ILE A 14 4.69 -0.67 0.74
CA ILE A 14 4.28 0.74 0.91
C ILE A 14 5.17 1.43 1.93
N ALA A 15 5.42 0.80 3.09
CA ALA A 15 6.27 1.38 4.12
C ALA A 15 7.71 1.61 3.62
N ALA A 16 8.26 0.65 2.86
CA ALA A 16 9.57 0.78 2.23
C ALA A 16 9.59 1.89 1.17
N ALA A 17 8.57 1.96 0.31
CA ALA A 17 8.47 2.99 -0.71
C ALA A 17 8.42 4.40 -0.11
N ASN A 18 7.55 4.64 0.88
CA ASN A 18 7.46 5.93 1.56
C ASN A 18 8.79 6.31 2.22
N THR A 19 9.42 5.38 2.94
CA THR A 19 10.73 5.63 3.56
C THR A 19 11.78 6.04 2.53
N LEU A 20 11.80 5.37 1.37
CA LEU A 20 12.73 5.68 0.29
C LEU A 20 12.47 7.06 -0.32
N LEU A 21 11.21 7.38 -0.61
CA LEU A 21 10.81 8.65 -1.23
C LEU A 21 11.01 9.83 -0.28
N ASP A 22 10.76 9.65 1.02
CA ASP A 22 10.88 10.71 2.03
C ASP A 22 12.34 11.07 2.35
N ASN A 23 13.24 10.07 2.33
CA ASN A 23 14.61 10.25 2.84
C ASN A 23 15.67 10.41 1.74
N TYR A 24 15.37 10.03 0.48
CA TYR A 24 16.34 10.03 -0.61
C TYR A 24 15.83 10.82 -1.82
N LYS A 25 16.34 12.05 -2.00
CA LYS A 25 15.85 13.02 -3.00
C LYS A 25 16.06 12.66 -4.47
N ASP A 26 16.86 11.63 -4.78
CA ASP A 26 17.19 11.20 -6.14
C ASP A 26 16.91 9.70 -6.31
N GLN A 27 15.70 9.31 -5.87
CA GLN A 27 15.23 7.94 -5.84
C GLN A 27 14.06 7.72 -6.80
N GLU A 28 14.14 6.68 -7.61
CA GLU A 28 13.03 6.15 -8.39
C GLU A 28 12.57 4.83 -7.77
N VAL A 29 11.30 4.73 -7.39
CA VAL A 29 10.71 3.52 -6.84
C VAL A 29 9.72 2.93 -7.84
N VAL A 30 9.91 1.66 -8.19
CA VAL A 30 8.97 0.89 -9.01
C VAL A 30 8.38 -0.22 -8.15
N MET A 31 7.09 -0.13 -7.85
CA MET A 31 6.37 -1.17 -7.11
C MET A 31 5.62 -2.08 -8.08
N ILE A 32 5.74 -3.40 -7.89
CA ILE A 32 5.05 -4.41 -8.69
C ILE A 32 4.24 -5.28 -7.75
N ASP A 33 2.93 -5.35 -7.96
CA ASP A 33 2.03 -6.25 -7.24
C ASP A 33 1.20 -7.06 -8.23
N ARG A 34 0.75 -8.24 -7.80
CA ARG A 34 -0.18 -9.08 -8.57
C ARG A 34 -1.59 -8.48 -8.58
N ASN A 35 -1.96 -7.78 -7.51
CA ASN A 35 -3.30 -7.21 -7.34
C ASN A 35 -3.40 -5.85 -8.04
N THR A 36 -4.64 -5.46 -8.36
CA THR A 36 -4.94 -4.14 -8.94
C THR A 36 -5.19 -3.07 -7.88
N ASN A 37 -5.27 -3.46 -6.60
CA ASN A 37 -5.43 -2.61 -5.44
C ASN A 37 -4.22 -2.71 -4.51
N LEU A 38 -4.09 -1.73 -3.61
CA LEU A 38 -2.98 -1.58 -2.66
C LEU A 38 -3.57 -1.44 -1.26
N SER A 39 -2.81 -1.74 -0.20
CA SER A 39 -3.11 -1.33 1.19
C SER A 39 -4.27 -2.03 1.92
N TYR A 40 -4.76 -3.17 1.44
CA TYR A 40 -5.88 -3.84 2.10
C TYR A 40 -5.57 -4.28 3.54
N LEU A 41 -6.39 -3.82 4.49
CA LEU A 41 -6.37 -4.18 5.90
C LEU A 41 -7.11 -5.50 6.11
N GLY A 42 -6.41 -6.61 5.87
CA GLY A 42 -6.95 -7.96 6.05
C GLY A 42 -7.53 -8.20 7.46
N CYS A 43 -6.93 -7.59 8.48
CA CYS A 43 -7.42 -7.64 9.87
C CYS A 43 -8.82 -7.04 10.05
N GLY A 44 -9.24 -6.09 9.20
CA GLY A 44 -10.55 -5.46 9.26
C GLY A 44 -11.68 -6.27 8.62
N THR A 45 -11.36 -7.35 7.88
CA THR A 45 -12.37 -8.17 7.19
C THR A 45 -13.45 -8.70 8.13
N ALA A 46 -13.05 -9.14 9.33
CA ALA A 46 -13.96 -9.67 10.33
C ALA A 46 -14.95 -8.61 10.85
N LEU A 47 -14.52 -7.35 10.92
CA LEU A 47 -15.38 -6.24 11.33
C LEU A 47 -16.47 -5.97 10.30
N TRP A 48 -16.12 -6.02 9.01
CA TRP A 48 -17.08 -5.86 7.92
C TRP A 48 -18.07 -7.03 7.85
N VAL A 49 -17.58 -8.27 7.85
CA VAL A 49 -18.44 -9.48 7.86
C VAL A 49 -19.33 -9.51 9.10
N GLY A 50 -18.80 -9.08 10.25
CA GLY A 50 -19.53 -8.93 11.50
C GLY A 50 -20.48 -7.73 11.55
N ARG A 51 -20.62 -6.95 10.47
CA ARG A 51 -21.45 -5.75 10.37
C ARG A 51 -21.16 -4.69 11.45
N GLN A 52 -19.90 -4.61 11.90
CA GLN A 52 -19.42 -3.60 12.83
C GLN A 52 -18.96 -2.32 12.11
N ILE A 53 -18.72 -2.39 10.81
CA ILE A 53 -18.47 -1.27 9.91
C ILE A 53 -19.35 -1.41 8.67
N ASP A 54 -19.75 -0.28 8.11
CA ASP A 54 -20.75 -0.23 7.03
C ASP A 54 -20.22 -0.75 5.68
N SER A 55 -18.89 -0.66 5.47
CA SER A 55 -18.27 -0.87 4.15
C SER A 55 -16.85 -1.40 4.27
N TYR A 56 -16.40 -2.20 3.29
CA TYR A 56 -15.02 -2.70 3.22
C TYR A 56 -14.06 -1.70 2.55
N GLU A 57 -14.60 -0.69 1.89
CA GLU A 57 -13.86 0.33 1.13
C GLU A 57 -12.92 1.12 2.05
N GLY A 58 -13.30 1.34 3.31
CA GLY A 58 -12.46 1.95 4.33
C GLY A 58 -11.29 1.07 4.81
N LEU A 59 -11.21 -0.19 4.37
CA LEU A 59 -10.11 -1.10 4.68
C LEU A 59 -8.90 -0.91 3.75
N PHE A 60 -8.94 0.06 2.83
CA PHE A 60 -7.79 0.43 2.00
C PHE A 60 -7.32 1.83 2.42
N TYR A 61 -6.09 1.93 2.93
CA TYR A 61 -5.56 3.18 3.49
C TYR A 61 -4.76 4.05 2.50
N THR A 62 -4.46 3.55 1.30
CA THR A 62 -3.83 4.33 0.22
C THR A 62 -4.15 3.74 -1.16
N LYS A 63 -3.93 4.53 -2.21
CA LYS A 63 -4.13 4.19 -3.62
C LYS A 63 -2.93 4.60 -4.45
N ARG A 64 -2.91 4.18 -5.72
CA ARG A 64 -1.78 4.44 -6.63
C ARG A 64 -1.50 5.94 -6.79
N GLU A 65 -2.55 6.76 -6.80
CA GLU A 65 -2.46 8.21 -7.02
C GLU A 65 -1.87 8.98 -5.83
N ASP A 66 -1.64 8.32 -4.70
CA ASP A 66 -0.99 8.92 -3.52
C ASP A 66 0.56 8.85 -3.60
N PHE A 67 1.12 8.21 -4.64
CA PHE A 67 2.55 8.09 -4.94
C PHE A 67 2.91 8.91 -6.18
#